data_AF-A0A7C7N2M3-F1
#
_entry.id   AF-A0A7C7N2M3-F1
#
_cell.length_a   1.000
_cell.length_b   1.000
_cell.length_c   1.000
_cell.angle_alpha   90.00
_cell.angle_beta   90.00
_cell.angle_gamma   90.00
#
_symmetry.space_group_name_H-M   'P 1'
#
loop_
_entity.id
_entity.type
_entity.pdbx_description
1 polymer ?
#
loop_
_entity_poly.entity_id
_entity_poly.type
_entity_poly.pdbx_seq_one_letter_code
_entity_poly.pdbx_strand_id
1 'polypeptide(L)'
;MKSFLSSPVSTILLLAYLCTTTGYSQNQKKYIEGIAAIVGDNIILKSDLSQVVSMTALQQRIDPVNNPKRFQTLQHEVLQSLIDQKIILEMAELDSIE
;
A
#
# COMPACT_ATOMS: atom_id res chain seq x y z
N MET A 1 4.05 38.61 -29.04
CA MET A 1 3.70 38.85 -27.63
C MET A 1 4.97 38.85 -26.81
N LYS A 2 5.48 40.05 -26.50
CA LYS A 2 6.74 40.25 -25.79
C LYS A 2 6.46 40.49 -24.30
N SER A 3 7.30 39.87 -23.48
CA SER A 3 7.76 40.36 -22.18
C SER A 3 6.71 40.80 -21.16
N PHE A 4 6.00 39.86 -20.57
CA PHE A 4 5.37 40.06 -19.25
C PHE A 4 6.24 39.53 -18.08
N LEU A 5 7.36 38.86 -18.38
CA LEU A 5 8.24 38.21 -17.40
C LEU A 5 9.31 39.10 -16.74
N SER A 6 9.39 40.40 -17.04
CA SER A 6 10.49 41.26 -16.55
C SER A 6 10.10 42.27 -15.47
N SER A 7 8.85 42.32 -15.02
CA SER A 7 8.44 43.25 -13.98
C SER A 7 8.67 42.65 -12.58
N PRO A 8 9.30 43.39 -11.65
CA PRO A 8 9.59 42.88 -10.30
C PRO A 8 8.31 42.52 -9.53
N VAL A 9 7.17 43.11 -9.91
CA VAL A 9 5.87 42.84 -9.30
C VAL A 9 5.36 41.44 -9.66
N SER A 10 5.60 40.97 -10.88
CA SER A 10 5.14 39.64 -11.31
C SER A 10 5.93 38.51 -10.66
N THR A 11 7.24 38.69 -10.41
CA THR A 11 8.06 37.71 -9.69
C THR A 11 7.70 37.67 -8.20
N ILE A 12 7.38 38.81 -7.58
CA ILE A 12 6.90 38.88 -6.20
C ILE A 12 5.55 38.16 -6.03
N LEU A 13 4.61 38.34 -6.98
CA LEU A 13 3.33 37.62 -6.97
C LEU A 13 3.50 36.10 -7.12
N LEU A 14 4.45 35.66 -7.95
CA LEU A 14 4.72 34.24 -8.16
C LEU A 14 5.41 33.61 -6.93
N LEU A 15 6.29 34.34 -6.25
CA LEU A 15 6.93 33.93 -5.00
C LEU A 15 5.92 33.85 -3.83
N ALA A 16 4.96 34.77 -3.78
CA ALA A 16 3.88 34.76 -2.78
C ALA A 16 2.94 33.56 -2.96
N TYR A 17 2.64 33.17 -4.21
CA TYR A 17 1.81 32.00 -4.52
C TYR A 17 2.49 30.68 -4.11
N LEU A 18 3.82 30.61 -4.14
CA LEU A 18 4.57 29.42 -3.71
C LEU A 18 4.49 29.21 -2.19
N CYS A 19 4.36 30.29 -1.41
CA CYS A 19 4.43 30.28 0.05
C CYS A 19 3.18 29.69 0.72
N THR A 20 2.02 29.68 0.05
CA THR A 20 0.75 29.24 0.63
C THR A 20 0.54 27.72 0.63
N THR A 21 1.48 26.92 0.10
CA THR A 21 1.30 25.46 -0.04
C THR A 21 1.86 24.64 1.12
N THR A 22 2.56 25.26 2.07
CA THR A 22 3.21 24.52 3.17
C THR A 22 2.34 24.51 4.43
N GLY A 23 1.58 23.42 4.63
CA GLY A 23 0.98 23.19 5.95
C GLY A 23 -0.32 22.38 6.02
N TYR A 24 -0.48 21.29 5.27
CA TYR A 24 -1.51 20.29 5.60
C TYR A 24 -0.87 19.18 6.46
N SER A 25 -0.95 19.31 7.78
CA SER A 25 -0.67 18.19 8.69
C SER A 25 -1.82 17.18 8.56
N GLN A 26 -1.60 16.10 7.82
CA GLN A 26 -2.55 14.99 7.79
C GLN A 26 -2.50 14.29 9.14
N ASN A 27 -3.57 14.43 9.92
CA ASN A 27 -3.85 13.57 11.07
C ASN A 27 -4.13 12.15 10.54
N GLN A 28 -3.07 11.44 10.16
CA GLN A 28 -3.16 10.04 9.78
C GLN A 28 -3.54 9.28 11.05
N LYS A 29 -4.78 8.79 11.11
CA LYS A 29 -5.19 7.82 12.13
C LYS A 29 -4.13 6.73 12.15
N LYS A 30 -3.42 6.61 13.27
CA LYS A 30 -2.36 5.63 13.47
C LYS A 30 -2.97 4.24 13.20
N TYR A 31 -2.73 3.72 11.99
CA TYR A 31 -3.24 2.42 11.59
C TYR A 31 -2.48 1.40 12.42
N ILE A 32 -3.16 0.76 13.36
CA ILE A 32 -2.57 -0.35 14.10
C ILE A 32 -2.51 -1.50 13.10
N GLU A 33 -1.29 -1.85 12.68
CA GLU A 33 -1.09 -3.01 11.82
C GLU A 33 -1.54 -4.26 12.55
N GLY A 34 -2.55 -4.94 12.01
CA GLY A 34 -3.02 -6.21 12.54
C GLY A 34 -2.22 -7.37 11.96
N ILE A 35 -2.17 -8.47 12.70
CA ILE A 35 -1.61 -9.74 12.22
C ILE A 35 -2.70 -10.53 11.50
N ALA A 36 -2.39 -11.04 10.31
CA ALA A 36 -3.25 -11.95 9.54
C ALA A 36 -2.94 -13.41 9.83
N ALA A 37 -1.66 -13.77 9.97
CA ALA A 37 -1.20 -15.10 10.35
C ALA A 37 0.23 -15.06 10.93
N ILE A 38 0.60 -16.13 11.65
CA ILE A 38 1.95 -16.39 12.15
C ILE A 38 2.38 -17.74 11.55
N VAL A 39 3.58 -17.79 10.98
CA VAL A 39 4.12 -18.95 10.27
C VAL A 39 5.56 -19.16 10.75
N GLY A 40 5.78 -20.11 11.66
CA GLY A 40 7.06 -20.23 12.37
C GLY A 40 7.37 -18.96 13.17
N ASP A 41 8.56 -18.40 12.99
CA ASP A 41 8.99 -17.13 13.62
C ASP A 41 8.57 -15.88 12.82
N ASN A 42 7.88 -16.08 11.70
CA ASN A 42 7.52 -15.05 10.76
C ASN A 42 6.04 -14.64 10.87
N ILE A 43 5.74 -13.37 10.55
CA ILE A 43 4.39 -12.78 10.67
C ILE A 43 3.91 -12.29 9.30
N ILE A 44 2.63 -12.53 8.99
CA ILE A 44 1.93 -11.95 7.85
C ILE A 44 1.03 -10.83 8.35
N LEU A 45 1.22 -9.60 7.87
CA LEU A 45 0.42 -8.45 8.27
C LEU A 45 -0.91 -8.39 7.50
N LYS A 46 -1.92 -7.77 8.11
CA LYS A 46 -3.20 -7.48 7.45
C LYS A 46 -3.03 -6.51 6.30
N SER A 47 -2.09 -5.57 6.38
CA SER A 47 -1.72 -4.66 5.29
C SER A 47 -1.24 -5.45 4.08
N ASP A 48 -0.27 -6.35 4.26
CA ASP A 48 0.27 -7.22 3.21
C ASP A 48 -0.83 -8.06 2.54
N LEU A 49 -1.64 -8.75 3.35
CA LEU A 49 -2.76 -9.53 2.82
C LEU A 49 -3.72 -8.66 2.02
N SER A 50 -4.13 -7.51 2.58
CA SER A 50 -5.10 -6.63 1.93
C SER A 50 -4.58 -6.03 0.63
N GLN A 51 -3.29 -5.75 0.54
CA GLN A 51 -2.66 -5.20 -0.65
C GLN A 51 -2.64 -6.23 -1.79
N VAL A 52 -2.25 -7.47 -1.50
CA VAL A 52 -2.24 -8.55 -2.49
C VAL A 52 -3.67 -8.89 -2.91
N VAL A 53 -4.60 -9.05 -1.97
CA VAL A 53 -6.03 -9.29 -2.25
C VAL A 53 -6.61 -8.20 -3.14
N SER A 54 -6.32 -6.92 -2.85
CA SER A 54 -6.82 -5.80 -3.66
C SER A 54 -6.33 -5.88 -5.11
N MET A 55 -5.04 -6.17 -5.29
CA MET A 55 -4.47 -6.30 -6.63
C MET A 55 -5.06 -7.49 -7.38
N THR A 56 -5.18 -8.66 -6.73
CA THR A 56 -5.74 -9.85 -7.35
C THR A 56 -7.23 -9.69 -7.65
N ALA A 57 -7.99 -9.02 -6.79
CA ALA A 57 -9.40 -8.73 -7.01
C ALA A 57 -9.59 -7.84 -8.25
N LEU A 58 -8.75 -6.82 -8.43
CA LEU A 58 -8.76 -5.98 -9.62
C LEU A 58 -8.44 -6.78 -10.88
N GLN A 59 -7.41 -7.63 -10.83
CA GLN A 59 -7.01 -8.48 -11.96
C GLN A 59 -8.12 -9.47 -12.36
N GLN A 60 -8.78 -10.07 -11.38
CA GLN A 60 -9.87 -11.02 -11.59
C GLN A 60 -11.24 -10.34 -11.77
N ARG A 61 -11.30 -9.00 -11.76
CA ARG A 61 -12.53 -8.19 -11.82
C ARG A 61 -13.58 -8.59 -10.78
N ILE A 62 -13.11 -8.97 -9.58
CA ILE A 62 -13.96 -9.29 -8.44
C ILE A 62 -14.29 -8.00 -7.73
N ASP A 63 -15.57 -7.65 -7.75
CA ASP A 63 -16.10 -6.53 -6.98
C ASP A 63 -16.48 -7.00 -5.55
N PRO A 64 -15.86 -6.43 -4.50
CA PRO A 64 -16.12 -6.81 -3.11
C PRO A 64 -17.53 -6.45 -2.62
N VAL A 65 -18.17 -5.44 -3.22
CA VAL A 65 -19.54 -5.01 -2.87
C VAL A 65 -20.57 -5.92 -3.52
N ASN A 66 -20.37 -6.20 -4.81
CA ASN A 66 -21.32 -7.01 -5.58
C ASN A 66 -21.16 -8.53 -5.34
N ASN A 67 -19.95 -8.99 -5.02
CA ASN A 67 -19.64 -10.42 -4.83
C ASN A 67 -18.84 -10.69 -3.53
N PRO A 68 -19.39 -10.36 -2.35
CA PRO A 68 -18.65 -10.44 -1.08
C PRO A 68 -18.16 -11.85 -0.75
N LYS A 69 -18.94 -12.90 -1.10
CA LYS A 69 -18.53 -14.30 -0.87
C LYS A 69 -17.29 -14.68 -1.68
N ARG A 70 -17.22 -14.27 -2.96
CA ARG A 70 -16.05 -14.52 -3.79
C ARG A 70 -14.83 -13.74 -3.31
N PHE A 71 -15.04 -12.49 -2.90
CA PHE A 71 -13.98 -11.69 -2.30
C PHE A 71 -13.44 -12.29 -0.99
N GLN A 72 -14.30 -12.89 -0.16
CA GLN A 72 -13.86 -13.62 1.02
C GLN A 72 -13.07 -14.88 0.66
N THR A 73 -13.52 -15.66 -0.33
CA THR A 73 -12.75 -16.81 -0.83
C THR A 73 -11.38 -16.39 -1.32
N LEU A 74 -11.29 -15.31 -2.09
CA LEU A 74 -10.03 -14.74 -2.56
C LEU A 74 -9.10 -14.35 -1.40
N GLN A 75 -9.63 -13.75 -0.32
CA GLN A 75 -8.84 -13.45 0.88
C GLN A 75 -8.21 -14.71 1.48
N HIS A 76 -8.96 -15.81 1.56
CA HIS A 76 -8.43 -17.08 2.04
C HIS A 76 -7.38 -17.66 1.09
N GLU A 77 -7.62 -17.66 -0.22
CA GLU A 77 -6.68 -18.17 -1.23
C GLU A 77 -5.35 -17.40 -1.20
N VAL A 78 -5.41 -16.06 -1.14
CA VAL A 78 -4.22 -15.22 -1.04
C VAL A 78 -3.49 -15.46 0.29
N LEU A 79 -4.21 -15.56 1.41
CA LEU A 79 -3.60 -15.85 2.71
C LEU A 79 -2.86 -17.19 2.69
N GLN A 80 -3.45 -18.24 2.11
CA GLN A 80 -2.77 -19.53 1.98
C GLN A 80 -1.51 -19.41 1.12
N SER A 81 -1.58 -18.71 -0.03
CA SER A 81 -0.40 -18.51 -0.86
C SER A 81 0.73 -17.76 -0.14
N LEU A 82 0.40 -16.76 0.69
CA LEU A 82 1.38 -16.05 1.51
C LEU A 82 2.01 -16.95 2.58
N ILE A 83 1.22 -17.85 3.18
CA ILE A 83 1.72 -18.86 4.13
C ILE A 83 2.69 -19.81 3.41
N ASP A 84 2.30 -20.36 2.27
CA ASP A 84 3.12 -21.29 1.50
C ASP A 84 4.46 -20.65 1.10
N GLN A 85 4.42 -19.40 0.62
CA GLN A 85 5.63 -18.63 0.30
C GLN A 85 6.54 -18.48 1.53
N LYS A 86 5.96 -18.24 2.70
CA LYS A 86 6.74 -18.06 3.93
C LYS A 86 7.35 -19.36 4.42
N ILE A 87 6.65 -20.49 4.28
CA ILE A 87 7.19 -21.82 4.56
C ILE A 87 8.41 -22.09 3.66
N ILE A 88 8.31 -21.82 2.36
CA ILE A 88 9.42 -22.05 1.43
C ILE A 88 10.65 -21.20 1.80
N LEU A 89 10.45 -19.94 2.19
CA LEU A 89 11.54 -19.07 2.63
C LEU A 89 12.21 -19.59 3.90
N GLU A 90 11.43 -20.06 4.87
CA GLU A 90 11.95 -20.66 6.10
C GLU A 90 12.81 -21.89 5.79
N MET A 91 12.34 -22.78 4.92
CA MET A 91 13.11 -23.96 4.53
C MET A 91 14.40 -23.57 3.80
N ALA A 92 14.36 -22.54 2.95
CA ALA A 92 15.54 -22.03 2.26
C ALA A 92 16.57 -21.41 3.23
N GLU A 93 16.11 -20.74 4.29
CA GLU A 93 16.98 -20.22 5.34
C GLU A 93 17.65 -21.36 6.12
N LEU A 94 16.91 -22.40 6.49
CA LEU A 94 17.44 -23.59 7.16
C LEU A 94 18.48 -24.32 6.29
N ASP A 95 18.19 -24.54 5.00
CA ASP A 95 19.08 -25.20 4.05
C ASP A 95 20.35 -24.39 3.76
N SER A 96 20.34 -23.06 4.02
CA SER A 96 21.49 -22.18 3.79
C SER A 96 22.51 -22.15 4.92
N ILE A 97 22.21 -22.79 6.06
CA ILE A 97 23.07 -22.82 7.25
C ILE A 97 23.97 -24.09 7.26
N GLU A 98 23.78 -25.03 6.32
CA GLU A 98 24.75 -26.10 5.97
C GLU A 98 25.86 -25.61 5.02
#